data_AF-A0A0D2T5Q4-F1
#
_entry.id   AF-A0A0D2T5Q4-F1
#
_cell.length_a   1.000
_cell.length_b   1.000
_cell.length_c   1.000
_cell.angle_alpha   90.00
_cell.angle_beta   90.00
_cell.angle_gamma   90.00
#
_symmetry.space_group_name_H-M   'P 1'
#
loop_
_entity.id
_entity.type
_entity.pdbx_description
1 polymer ?
#
loop_
_entity_poly.entity_id
_entity_poly.type
_entity_poly.pdbx_seq_one_letter_code
_entity_poly.pdbx_strand_id
1 'polypeptide(L)'
;MVDTRPFLPVSSHAGSDPTGPSENRRKPMKLQLSIFFVLLTVGFFAALLTSNNGSDNGFVKENEHGSLASPSSEKQLRPVSRGPAVGVSEKSNRLFAKDNENQLAYPWNNSMLSWQRTAFHFQPEKNWMNDPNGPLFYKGWYHFFYQYNPHAAVWGDIVWGHAVSKDLIHWLHLPLAMVADQWYDKNGVWTGSATILPDGKVVMLYTGSTTENVQVQNLAYPADHSDPLLINWVKYSGNPVLVPPPGILDKDFRDPTTAWLTSEGKWRITIGSKINKTGIALVYDTKDFIYYELLDGVLHAVPGTGMWECVDFFPVSKTEENGLDTSVNGPSVKHVVKASLDDDRHDYYSIGTYHEKNGTWIPDEPKIDVGIGLRYDYGIYYAAKTFYDQNKNRRVLWGWIGESDSEAADMQKGWASVQSIPRTILFDKKTGTHLLQWPVEEIESLRLKSYEFNQVKVQAGSVVPLDVGPATQVRLFVMYLCVSPIRSRPRSC
;
A
#
# COMPACT_ATOMS: atom_id res chain seq x y z
N MET A 1 -17.41 32.01 -46.09
CA MET A 1 -18.43 31.99 -47.15
C MET A 1 -18.95 30.54 -47.20
N VAL A 2 -19.96 30.20 -46.40
CA VAL A 2 -21.40 30.14 -46.73
C VAL A 2 -21.64 29.16 -47.89
N ASP A 3 -21.98 27.89 -47.60
CA ASP A 3 -23.36 27.29 -47.54
C ASP A 3 -23.82 26.91 -48.99
N THR A 4 -24.34 25.73 -49.32
CA THR A 4 -25.61 25.14 -48.87
C THR A 4 -25.77 23.66 -49.31
N ARG A 5 -26.51 22.89 -48.49
CA ARG A 5 -27.07 21.53 -48.69
C ARG A 5 -28.19 21.47 -49.79
N PRO A 6 -29.10 20.46 -49.81
CA PRO A 6 -29.01 19.04 -50.23
C PRO A 6 -30.16 18.62 -51.19
N PHE A 7 -30.20 17.39 -51.73
CA PHE A 7 -31.46 16.71 -52.14
C PHE A 7 -31.31 15.17 -52.22
N LEU A 8 -32.25 14.44 -51.60
CA LEU A 8 -32.68 13.05 -51.91
C LEU A 8 -33.91 13.15 -52.85
N PRO A 9 -34.31 12.13 -53.67
CA PRO A 9 -35.17 11.02 -53.20
C PRO A 9 -35.25 9.68 -54.01
N VAL A 10 -35.68 8.61 -53.30
CA VAL A 10 -36.76 7.61 -53.59
C VAL A 10 -36.63 6.47 -54.66
N SER A 11 -37.27 5.34 -54.28
CA SER A 11 -37.37 3.94 -54.72
C SER A 11 -38.30 3.59 -55.92
N SER A 12 -38.22 2.34 -56.44
CA SER A 12 -39.38 1.40 -56.59
C SER A 12 -39.06 0.02 -57.26
N HIS A 13 -39.60 -1.08 -56.69
CA HIS A 13 -40.29 -2.30 -57.26
C HIS A 13 -39.69 -3.13 -58.45
N ALA A 14 -39.89 -4.45 -58.68
CA ALA A 14 -40.64 -5.58 -58.06
C ALA A 14 -40.29 -6.95 -58.77
N GLY A 15 -40.37 -8.07 -58.03
CA GLY A 15 -40.83 -9.43 -58.48
C GLY A 15 -39.84 -10.34 -59.26
N SER A 16 -39.83 -11.68 -59.21
CA SER A 16 -40.72 -12.75 -58.72
C SER A 16 -39.96 -14.10 -58.59
N ASP A 17 -40.36 -14.92 -57.61
CA ASP A 17 -40.01 -16.35 -57.33
C ASP A 17 -40.58 -17.34 -58.41
N PRO A 18 -40.37 -18.70 -58.41
CA PRO A 18 -40.13 -19.61 -57.27
C PRO A 18 -39.21 -20.85 -57.49
N THR A 19 -38.84 -21.56 -56.40
CA THR A 19 -38.94 -23.04 -56.21
C THR A 19 -38.40 -23.45 -54.82
N GLY A 20 -39.22 -24.10 -53.98
CA GLY A 20 -38.79 -24.78 -52.73
C GLY A 20 -38.70 -26.30 -52.92
N PRO A 21 -38.68 -27.14 -51.85
CA PRO A 21 -38.49 -26.84 -50.42
C PRO A 21 -37.47 -27.77 -49.70
N SER A 22 -37.01 -27.42 -48.50
CA SER A 22 -36.77 -28.41 -47.43
C SER A 22 -36.88 -27.77 -46.03
N GLU A 23 -37.73 -28.38 -45.19
CA GLU A 23 -38.01 -27.96 -43.81
C GLU A 23 -36.94 -28.48 -42.85
N ASN A 24 -36.57 -27.67 -41.85
CA ASN A 24 -36.12 -28.19 -40.56
C ASN A 24 -36.47 -27.21 -39.42
N ARG A 25 -37.46 -27.61 -38.60
CA ARG A 25 -37.96 -26.88 -37.42
C ARG A 25 -36.99 -27.01 -36.24
N ARG A 26 -36.56 -25.88 -35.64
CA ARG A 26 -35.96 -25.84 -34.28
C ARG A 26 -37.00 -25.32 -33.26
N LYS A 27 -37.15 -26.05 -32.16
CA LYS A 27 -38.04 -25.76 -31.01
C LYS A 27 -37.42 -24.69 -30.08
N PRO A 28 -38.22 -23.95 -29.27
CA PRO A 28 -37.72 -22.88 -28.42
C PRO A 28 -37.15 -23.37 -27.07
N MET A 29 -35.97 -22.86 -26.76
CA MET A 29 -35.11 -23.14 -25.60
C MET A 29 -35.55 -22.34 -24.35
N LYS A 30 -36.76 -22.61 -23.82
CA LYS A 30 -37.26 -21.97 -22.59
C LYS A 30 -37.82 -22.92 -21.52
N LEU A 31 -37.82 -24.23 -21.75
CA LEU A 31 -38.37 -25.22 -20.81
C LEU A 31 -37.30 -26.01 -20.01
N GLN A 32 -36.02 -25.92 -20.40
CA GLN A 32 -34.93 -26.67 -19.74
C GLN A 32 -34.23 -25.91 -18.60
N LEU A 33 -34.35 -24.58 -18.50
CA LEU A 33 -33.77 -23.82 -17.39
C LEU A 33 -34.58 -23.90 -16.09
N SER A 34 -35.90 -24.10 -16.17
CA SER A 34 -36.77 -24.12 -14.98
C SER A 34 -36.67 -25.42 -14.17
N ILE A 35 -36.33 -26.53 -14.81
CA ILE A 35 -36.19 -27.84 -14.13
C ILE A 35 -34.86 -27.93 -13.37
N PHE A 36 -33.81 -27.25 -13.85
CA PHE A 36 -32.50 -27.23 -13.19
C PHE A 36 -32.50 -26.42 -11.88
N PHE A 37 -33.31 -25.36 -11.80
CA PHE A 37 -33.41 -24.51 -10.61
C PHE A 37 -34.20 -25.15 -9.45
N VAL A 38 -35.17 -26.02 -9.76
CA VAL A 38 -35.98 -26.73 -8.75
C VAL A 38 -35.21 -27.89 -8.11
N LEU A 39 -34.33 -28.57 -8.86
CA LEU A 39 -33.49 -29.65 -8.31
C LEU A 39 -32.36 -29.12 -7.39
N LEU A 40 -31.81 -27.94 -7.69
CA LEU A 40 -30.76 -27.32 -6.88
C LEU A 40 -31.28 -26.79 -5.54
N THR A 41 -32.54 -26.35 -5.49
CA THR A 41 -33.17 -25.84 -4.27
C THR A 41 -33.62 -26.95 -3.30
N VAL A 42 -34.00 -28.13 -3.83
CA VAL A 42 -34.28 -29.32 -3.00
C VAL A 42 -33.00 -29.94 -2.43
N GLY A 43 -31.89 -29.92 -3.18
CA GLY A 43 -30.59 -30.39 -2.70
C GLY A 43 -30.00 -29.55 -1.56
N PHE A 44 -30.23 -28.23 -1.59
CA PHE A 44 -29.74 -27.31 -0.56
C PHE A 44 -30.51 -27.44 0.77
N PHE A 45 -31.82 -27.70 0.72
CA PHE A 45 -32.63 -27.93 1.92
C PHE A 45 -32.40 -29.29 2.59
N ALA A 46 -32.05 -30.34 1.82
CA ALA A 46 -31.72 -31.65 2.38
C ALA A 46 -30.37 -31.66 3.12
N ALA A 47 -29.39 -30.86 2.67
CA ALA A 47 -28.08 -30.73 3.32
C ALA A 47 -28.14 -29.92 4.64
N LEU A 48 -29.08 -28.98 4.75
CA LEU A 48 -29.30 -28.20 5.99
C LEU A 48 -29.99 -29.01 7.10
N LEU A 49 -30.77 -30.04 6.75
CA LEU A 49 -31.45 -30.90 7.73
C LEU A 49 -30.59 -32.05 8.25
N THR A 50 -29.51 -32.44 7.55
CA THR A 50 -28.58 -33.48 7.99
C THR A 50 -27.40 -32.93 8.80
N SER A 51 -27.11 -31.63 8.72
CA SER A 51 -26.06 -30.99 9.51
C SER A 51 -26.45 -30.67 10.96
N ASN A 52 -27.74 -30.80 11.32
CA ASN A 52 -28.26 -30.33 12.61
C ASN A 52 -28.62 -31.44 13.62
N ASN A 53 -28.15 -32.67 13.41
CA ASN A 53 -28.32 -33.78 14.36
C ASN A 53 -27.00 -34.53 14.56
N GLY A 54 -26.27 -34.15 15.61
CA GLY A 54 -25.10 -34.87 16.12
C GLY A 54 -25.13 -34.84 17.65
N SER A 55 -25.81 -35.83 18.23
CA SER A 55 -26.07 -36.00 19.66
C SER A 55 -24.79 -36.23 20.48
N ASP A 56 -24.73 -35.60 21.64
CA ASP A 56 -23.99 -36.07 22.81
C ASP A 56 -24.35 -37.53 23.14
N ASN A 57 -23.33 -38.33 23.46
CA ASN A 57 -23.39 -39.31 24.55
C ASN A 57 -21.99 -39.92 24.77
N GLY A 58 -21.42 -39.63 25.94
CA GLY A 58 -20.21 -40.28 26.43
C GLY A 58 -20.48 -41.72 26.86
N PHE A 59 -19.51 -42.60 26.58
CA PHE A 59 -19.31 -43.83 27.33
C PHE A 59 -17.82 -44.13 27.46
N VAL A 60 -17.39 -44.21 28.71
CA VAL A 60 -16.08 -44.66 29.17
C VAL A 60 -15.99 -46.18 29.01
N LYS A 61 -14.88 -46.67 28.48
CA LYS A 61 -14.36 -48.04 28.72
C LYS A 61 -12.85 -47.99 28.88
N GLU A 62 -12.38 -48.34 30.07
CA GLU A 62 -11.00 -48.76 30.34
C GLU A 62 -10.78 -50.18 29.79
N ASN A 63 -9.57 -50.45 29.26
CA ASN A 63 -8.74 -51.59 29.68
C ASN A 63 -7.36 -51.60 29.00
N GLU A 64 -6.35 -51.54 29.88
CA GLU A 64 -5.14 -52.37 29.99
C GLU A 64 -4.23 -52.74 28.79
N HIS A 65 -2.93 -52.70 29.13
CA HIS A 65 -1.73 -53.25 28.49
C HIS A 65 -0.94 -52.34 27.55
N GLY A 66 0.25 -51.96 28.05
CA GLY A 66 1.22 -51.10 27.38
C GLY A 66 2.08 -51.81 26.34
N SER A 67 2.57 -51.01 25.40
CA SER A 67 3.86 -51.22 24.77
C SER A 67 4.38 -49.86 24.26
N LEU A 68 5.67 -49.63 24.48
CA LEU A 68 6.41 -48.41 24.15
C LEU A 68 6.56 -48.23 22.63
N ALA A 69 6.24 -47.04 22.11
CA ALA A 69 7.13 -46.26 21.22
C ALA A 69 6.49 -44.94 20.75
N SER A 70 7.36 -43.92 20.66
CA SER A 70 7.31 -42.63 19.96
C SER A 70 6.74 -41.39 20.70
N PRO A 71 7.46 -40.24 20.61
CA PRO A 71 7.30 -39.13 21.54
C PRO A 71 6.05 -38.31 21.25
N SER A 72 5.24 -38.11 22.29
CA SER A 72 4.16 -37.15 22.32
C SER A 72 4.67 -35.76 21.97
N SER A 73 3.95 -35.10 21.08
CA SER A 73 4.05 -33.67 20.77
C SER A 73 4.38 -32.84 22.00
N GLU A 74 5.46 -32.06 21.91
CA GLU A 74 5.65 -30.91 22.80
C GLU A 74 4.39 -30.06 22.71
N LYS A 75 3.59 -30.04 23.79
CA LYS A 75 2.61 -28.99 24.03
C LYS A 75 3.41 -27.70 24.11
N GLN A 76 3.49 -27.00 22.99
CA GLN A 76 3.97 -25.62 22.89
C GLN A 76 3.25 -24.82 23.97
N LEU A 77 3.97 -24.44 25.03
CA LEU A 77 3.47 -23.57 26.08
C LEU A 77 3.11 -22.24 25.43
N ARG A 78 1.81 -22.05 25.18
CA ARG A 78 1.27 -20.82 24.61
C ARG A 78 1.39 -19.72 25.67
N PRO A 79 1.95 -18.54 25.36
CA PRO A 79 1.94 -17.42 26.29
C PRO A 79 0.49 -17.04 26.59
N VAL A 80 0.15 -16.93 27.88
CA VAL A 80 -1.16 -16.45 28.33
C VAL A 80 -1.16 -14.93 28.27
N SER A 81 -2.19 -14.35 27.66
CA SER A 81 -2.46 -12.90 27.64
C SER A 81 -2.51 -12.35 29.07
N ARG A 82 -1.93 -11.16 29.28
CA ARG A 82 -1.94 -10.50 30.60
C ARG A 82 -3.29 -9.85 30.96
N GLY A 83 -4.22 -9.79 30.01
CA GLY A 83 -5.62 -9.42 30.20
C GLY A 83 -5.90 -7.91 30.38
N PRO A 84 -7.19 -7.50 30.33
CA PRO A 84 -7.62 -6.10 30.40
C PRO A 84 -7.27 -5.38 31.71
N ALA A 85 -7.10 -6.13 32.81
CA ALA A 85 -6.79 -5.58 34.13
C ALA A 85 -5.42 -4.89 34.23
N VAL A 86 -4.54 -5.09 33.24
CA VAL A 86 -3.21 -4.45 33.16
C VAL A 86 -3.06 -3.52 31.96
N GLY A 87 -4.15 -3.09 31.34
CA GLY A 87 -4.13 -2.11 30.25
C GLY A 87 -3.59 -2.62 28.91
N VAL A 88 -3.55 -3.94 28.71
CA VAL A 88 -3.15 -4.57 27.44
C VAL A 88 -4.41 -5.05 26.71
N SER A 89 -4.67 -4.49 25.53
CA SER A 89 -5.70 -5.01 24.61
C SER A 89 -5.29 -6.42 24.15
N GLU A 90 -6.21 -7.38 24.16
CA GLU A 90 -5.98 -8.76 23.70
C GLU A 90 -5.76 -8.91 22.17
N LYS A 91 -5.42 -7.83 21.48
CA LYS A 91 -5.41 -7.76 20.02
C LYS A 91 -4.02 -7.61 19.40
N SER A 92 -3.09 -8.47 19.79
CA SER A 92 -1.85 -8.71 19.03
C SER A 92 -1.72 -10.12 18.46
N ASN A 93 -2.76 -10.96 18.60
CA ASN A 93 -2.79 -12.29 17.98
C ASN A 93 -3.92 -12.43 16.95
N ARG A 94 -3.56 -12.32 15.66
CA ARG A 94 -4.43 -12.70 14.52
C ARG A 94 -4.93 -14.17 14.59
N LEU A 95 -4.35 -14.98 15.46
CA LEU A 95 -4.71 -16.40 15.70
C LEU A 95 -6.13 -16.61 16.25
N PHE A 96 -6.79 -15.57 16.79
CA PHE A 96 -8.15 -15.70 17.34
C PHE A 96 -9.26 -15.13 16.44
N ALA A 97 -8.91 -14.59 15.28
CA ALA A 97 -9.87 -13.92 14.41
C ALA A 97 -10.61 -14.86 13.43
N LYS A 98 -10.22 -16.14 13.32
CA LYS A 98 -10.78 -17.06 12.31
C LYS A 98 -11.82 -18.06 12.80
N ASP A 99 -12.03 -18.23 14.10
CA ASP A 99 -13.03 -19.18 14.61
C ASP A 99 -13.71 -18.59 15.84
N ASN A 100 -14.86 -17.91 15.64
CA ASN A 100 -16.04 -17.92 16.52
C ASN A 100 -16.96 -16.72 16.21
N GLU A 101 -18.13 -16.99 15.62
CA GLU A 101 -19.28 -16.06 15.52
C GLU A 101 -19.87 -15.63 16.89
N ASN A 102 -19.28 -16.08 18.01
CA ASN A 102 -19.72 -15.80 19.38
C ASN A 102 -18.72 -14.98 20.22
N GLN A 103 -17.72 -14.32 19.62
CA GLN A 103 -16.95 -13.33 20.38
C GLN A 103 -17.79 -12.06 20.58
N LEU A 104 -18.21 -11.84 21.82
CA LEU A 104 -18.82 -10.57 22.25
C LEU A 104 -17.87 -9.42 21.89
N ALA A 105 -18.35 -8.47 21.08
CA ALA A 105 -17.61 -7.27 20.73
C ALA A 105 -17.17 -6.55 22.01
N TYR A 106 -15.91 -6.07 22.02
CA TYR A 106 -15.41 -5.30 23.16
C TYR A 106 -16.29 -4.06 23.39
N PRO A 107 -16.75 -3.78 24.63
CA PRO A 107 -17.68 -2.70 24.90
C PRO A 107 -16.95 -1.34 24.97
N TRP A 108 -16.54 -0.82 23.81
CA TRP A 108 -15.89 0.49 23.70
C TRP A 108 -16.80 1.62 24.19
N ASN A 109 -16.23 2.57 24.93
CA ASN A 109 -16.89 3.82 25.30
C ASN A 109 -16.17 5.03 24.68
N ASN A 110 -16.83 6.20 24.73
CA ASN A 110 -16.33 7.42 24.09
C ASN A 110 -14.95 7.88 24.58
N SER A 111 -14.64 7.70 25.87
CA SER A 111 -13.33 8.07 26.42
C SER A 111 -12.22 7.18 25.88
N MET A 112 -12.49 5.88 25.71
CA MET A 112 -11.51 4.94 25.16
C MET A 112 -11.26 5.19 23.68
N LEU A 113 -12.31 5.43 22.89
CA LEU A 113 -12.20 5.69 21.46
C LEU A 113 -11.53 7.03 21.17
N SER A 114 -11.87 8.07 21.94
CA SER A 114 -11.24 9.39 21.76
C SER A 114 -9.75 9.40 22.11
N TRP A 115 -9.33 8.60 23.09
CA TRP A 115 -7.92 8.46 23.47
C TRP A 115 -7.03 7.90 22.36
N GLN A 116 -7.58 7.10 21.43
CA GLN A 116 -6.80 6.41 20.40
C GLN A 116 -6.19 7.33 19.34
N ARG A 117 -6.70 8.57 19.19
CA ARG A 117 -6.14 9.51 18.22
C ARG A 117 -4.72 9.89 18.59
N THR A 118 -3.84 9.88 17.61
CA THR A 118 -2.44 10.24 17.83
C THR A 118 -2.28 11.74 18.01
N ALA A 119 -1.27 12.15 18.76
CA ALA A 119 -0.99 13.57 19.00
C ALA A 119 -0.05 14.21 17.97
N PHE A 120 0.76 13.41 17.28
CA PHE A 120 1.82 13.91 16.40
C PHE A 120 2.07 13.06 15.15
N HIS A 121 1.29 12.00 14.91
CA HIS A 121 1.30 11.34 13.60
C HIS A 121 0.28 12.03 12.68
N PHE A 122 0.54 12.00 11.37
CA PHE A 122 -0.42 12.55 10.42
C PHE A 122 -1.66 11.65 10.35
N GLN A 123 -2.83 12.24 10.49
CA GLN A 123 -4.13 11.63 10.23
C GLN A 123 -5.14 12.72 9.85
N PRO A 124 -6.15 12.44 9.01
CA PRO A 124 -7.21 13.40 8.72
C PRO A 124 -8.06 13.68 9.96
N GLU A 125 -8.86 14.74 9.91
CA GLU A 125 -9.78 15.10 10.99
C GLU A 125 -10.72 13.94 11.37
N LYS A 126 -11.19 13.18 10.39
CA LYS A 126 -12.10 12.03 10.53
C LYS A 126 -11.95 11.09 9.33
N ASN A 127 -12.76 10.03 9.31
CA ASN A 127 -12.91 9.06 8.22
C ASN A 127 -11.65 8.22 7.93
N TRP A 128 -11.71 7.46 6.82
CA TRP A 128 -10.68 6.54 6.38
C TRP A 128 -9.56 7.24 5.60
N MET A 129 -8.31 6.89 5.92
CA MET A 129 -7.13 7.18 5.10
C MET A 129 -6.33 5.90 4.86
N ASN A 130 -5.69 5.76 3.70
CA ASN A 130 -4.69 4.73 3.45
C ASN A 130 -3.43 5.29 2.77
N ASP A 131 -3.17 4.90 1.52
CA ASP A 131 -1.89 5.06 0.85
C ASP A 131 -1.39 6.52 0.83
N PRO A 132 -0.11 6.78 1.13
CA PRO A 132 0.52 8.07 0.85
C PRO A 132 0.64 8.29 -0.68
N ASN A 133 0.25 9.48 -1.14
CA ASN A 133 0.18 9.82 -2.56
C ASN A 133 0.99 11.08 -2.86
N GLY A 134 1.70 11.05 -4.00
CA GLY A 134 2.47 12.17 -4.53
C GLY A 134 3.22 13.06 -3.53
N PRO A 135 3.96 12.53 -2.53
CA PRO A 135 4.69 13.38 -1.60
C PRO A 135 5.79 14.14 -2.34
N LEU A 136 5.95 15.44 -2.05
CA LEU A 136 6.94 16.29 -2.72
C LEU A 136 7.27 17.55 -1.90
N PHE A 137 8.41 18.17 -2.17
CA PHE A 137 8.73 19.52 -1.68
C PHE A 137 8.63 20.54 -2.82
N TYR A 138 7.79 21.56 -2.65
CA TYR A 138 7.54 22.60 -3.66
C TYR A 138 7.46 23.98 -3.03
N LYS A 139 8.21 24.93 -3.58
CA LYS A 139 8.19 26.36 -3.18
C LYS A 139 8.17 26.60 -1.66
N GLY A 140 8.99 25.84 -0.93
CA GLY A 140 9.13 26.00 0.52
C GLY A 140 8.10 25.22 1.34
N TRP A 141 7.26 24.39 0.75
CA TRP A 141 6.28 23.54 1.45
C TRP A 141 6.49 22.08 1.10
N TYR A 142 6.38 21.21 2.10
CA TYR A 142 6.16 19.79 1.91
C TYR A 142 4.68 19.57 1.64
N HIS A 143 4.35 18.91 0.53
CA HIS A 143 2.99 18.50 0.20
C HIS A 143 2.85 17.02 0.46
N PHE A 144 1.74 16.66 1.10
CA PHE A 144 1.35 15.29 1.35
C PHE A 144 -0.08 15.09 0.86
N PHE A 145 -0.26 14.12 -0.02
CA PHE A 145 -1.56 13.65 -0.46
C PHE A 145 -1.77 12.24 0.03
N TYR A 146 -3.02 11.81 0.11
CA TYR A 146 -3.35 10.49 0.63
C TYR A 146 -4.72 10.03 0.11
N GLN A 147 -4.86 8.72 -0.10
CA GLN A 147 -6.18 8.15 -0.34
C GLN A 147 -7.09 8.42 0.86
N TYR A 148 -8.28 8.93 0.59
CA TYR A 148 -9.24 9.37 1.60
C TYR A 148 -10.66 9.00 1.19
N ASN A 149 -11.48 8.55 2.15
CA ASN A 149 -12.93 8.42 1.97
C ASN A 149 -13.64 9.62 2.63
N PRO A 150 -14.30 10.51 1.88
CA PRO A 150 -15.01 11.65 2.46
C PRO A 150 -16.26 11.29 3.26
N HIS A 151 -16.73 10.05 3.17
CA HIS A 151 -18.05 9.63 3.62
C HIS A 151 -18.04 8.60 4.76
N ALA A 152 -16.96 7.85 4.96
CA ALA A 152 -16.93 6.79 5.98
C ALA A 152 -15.53 6.50 6.53
N ALA A 153 -15.50 5.81 7.67
CA ALA A 153 -14.29 5.27 8.30
C ALA A 153 -13.90 3.88 7.75
N VAL A 154 -14.30 3.57 6.51
CA VAL A 154 -13.96 2.35 5.77
C VAL A 154 -13.54 2.69 4.35
N TRP A 155 -12.84 1.77 3.68
CA TRP A 155 -12.43 1.97 2.29
C TRP A 155 -13.64 2.09 1.34
N GLY A 156 -13.59 3.07 0.43
CA GLY A 156 -14.64 3.37 -0.54
C GLY A 156 -14.59 4.84 -0.98
N ASP A 157 -15.21 5.18 -2.11
CA ASP A 157 -15.30 6.55 -2.65
C ASP A 157 -13.98 7.33 -2.61
N ILE A 158 -12.90 6.65 -2.99
CA ILE A 158 -11.53 7.15 -2.77
C ILE A 158 -11.24 8.39 -3.61
N VAL A 159 -10.77 9.42 -2.90
CA VAL A 159 -10.26 10.69 -3.43
C VAL A 159 -8.87 10.98 -2.85
N TRP A 160 -8.19 12.03 -3.32
CA TRP A 160 -6.96 12.50 -2.70
C TRP A 160 -7.23 13.63 -1.70
N GLY A 161 -7.02 13.35 -0.42
CA GLY A 161 -6.83 14.38 0.58
C GLY A 161 -5.51 15.12 0.37
N HIS A 162 -5.38 16.32 0.92
CA HIS A 162 -4.20 17.17 0.73
C HIS A 162 -3.88 17.92 2.02
N ALA A 163 -2.61 17.89 2.42
CA ALA A 163 -2.07 18.70 3.48
C ALA A 163 -0.68 19.24 3.12
N VAL A 164 -0.30 20.33 3.76
CA VAL A 164 1.03 20.95 3.61
C VAL A 164 1.69 21.18 4.95
N SER A 165 3.02 21.16 4.97
CA SER A 165 3.82 21.44 6.15
C SER A 165 5.11 22.18 5.79
N LYS A 166 5.67 22.93 6.73
CA LYS A 166 7.02 23.51 6.61
C LYS A 166 8.13 22.58 7.09
N ASP A 167 7.78 21.55 7.86
CA ASP A 167 8.74 20.75 8.63
C ASP A 167 8.39 19.25 8.69
N LEU A 168 7.43 18.79 7.89
CA LEU A 168 6.92 17.40 7.88
C LEU A 168 6.21 16.96 9.18
N ILE A 169 6.03 17.86 10.16
CA ILE A 169 5.45 17.56 11.47
C ILE A 169 4.17 18.36 11.72
N HIS A 170 4.20 19.67 11.50
CA HIS A 170 3.05 20.55 11.71
C HIS A 170 2.30 20.70 10.39
N TRP A 171 1.14 20.04 10.29
CA TRP A 171 0.36 19.95 9.05
C TRP A 171 -0.82 20.92 9.06
N LEU A 172 -1.07 21.51 7.89
CA LEU A 172 -2.28 22.25 7.57
C LEU A 172 -3.07 21.45 6.54
N HIS A 173 -4.29 21.03 6.90
CA HIS A 173 -5.21 20.39 5.95
C HIS A 173 -5.70 21.41 4.93
N LEU A 174 -5.72 21.00 3.67
CA LEU A 174 -6.22 21.78 2.52
C LEU A 174 -7.46 21.10 1.93
N PRO A 175 -8.19 21.76 1.01
CA PRO A 175 -9.26 21.12 0.26
C PRO A 175 -8.79 19.85 -0.47
N LEU A 176 -9.73 18.96 -0.80
CA LEU A 176 -9.44 17.76 -1.60
C LEU A 176 -8.77 18.15 -2.92
N ALA A 177 -7.69 17.47 -3.29
CA ALA A 177 -6.91 17.79 -4.48
C ALA A 177 -7.48 17.16 -5.75
N MET A 178 -7.90 15.89 -5.68
CA MET A 178 -8.45 15.15 -6.81
C MET A 178 -9.63 14.29 -6.36
N VAL A 179 -10.79 14.45 -7.02
CA VAL A 179 -12.04 13.75 -6.70
C VAL A 179 -12.51 12.87 -7.86
N ALA A 180 -13.37 11.88 -7.61
CA ALA A 180 -13.90 10.98 -8.65
C ALA A 180 -15.04 11.66 -9.45
N ASP A 181 -14.68 12.35 -10.53
CA ASP A 181 -15.59 13.20 -11.31
C ASP A 181 -15.56 12.97 -12.83
N GLN A 182 -14.72 12.05 -13.32
CA GLN A 182 -14.64 11.67 -14.73
C GLN A 182 -14.91 10.18 -14.93
N TRP A 183 -15.26 9.77 -16.16
CA TRP A 183 -15.57 8.37 -16.46
C TRP A 183 -14.39 7.42 -16.19
N TYR A 184 -13.16 7.90 -16.37
CA TYR A 184 -11.92 7.13 -16.21
C TYR A 184 -11.47 6.96 -14.76
N ASP A 185 -12.08 7.68 -13.81
CA ASP A 185 -11.81 7.57 -12.37
C ASP A 185 -13.09 7.58 -11.53
N LYS A 186 -14.22 7.23 -12.14
CA LYS A 186 -15.55 7.31 -11.54
C LYS A 186 -15.68 6.48 -10.27
N ASN A 187 -14.98 5.35 -10.21
CA ASN A 187 -15.00 4.42 -9.08
C ASN A 187 -13.82 4.65 -8.12
N GLY A 188 -13.03 5.70 -8.33
CA GLY A 188 -12.00 6.16 -7.39
C GLY A 188 -10.76 6.74 -8.07
N VAL A 189 -10.15 7.70 -7.37
CA VAL A 189 -8.84 8.29 -7.67
C VAL A 189 -7.81 7.65 -6.75
N TRP A 190 -7.17 6.57 -7.22
CA TRP A 190 -6.27 5.73 -6.42
C TRP A 190 -4.83 6.26 -6.43
N THR A 191 -3.91 5.45 -5.91
CA THR A 191 -2.53 5.84 -5.65
C THR A 191 -1.78 6.32 -6.88
N GLY A 192 -0.88 7.26 -6.64
CA GLY A 192 -0.07 7.92 -7.65
C GLY A 192 1.13 8.63 -7.06
N SER A 193 1.93 9.20 -7.93
CA SER A 193 3.20 9.84 -7.59
C SER A 193 3.37 11.16 -8.33
N ALA A 194 4.11 12.06 -7.70
CA ALA A 194 4.44 13.36 -8.28
C ALA A 194 5.83 13.31 -8.93
N THR A 195 6.00 14.09 -9.99
CA THR A 195 7.30 14.36 -10.62
C THR A 195 7.46 15.87 -10.80
N ILE A 196 8.61 16.41 -10.38
CA ILE A 196 8.99 17.79 -10.64
C ILE A 196 9.85 17.80 -11.91
N LEU A 197 9.40 18.53 -12.92
CA LEU A 197 10.06 18.68 -14.20
C LEU A 197 11.21 19.70 -14.12
N PRO A 198 12.14 19.74 -15.09
CA PRO A 198 13.32 20.59 -15.03
C PRO A 198 12.97 22.09 -15.11
N ASP A 199 11.80 22.42 -15.67
CA ASP A 199 11.25 23.79 -15.70
C ASP A 199 10.50 24.17 -14.40
N GLY A 200 10.50 23.29 -13.39
CA GLY A 200 9.85 23.50 -12.11
C GLY A 200 8.34 23.22 -12.12
N LYS A 201 7.76 22.74 -13.22
CA LYS A 201 6.37 22.28 -13.22
C LYS A 201 6.24 20.95 -12.48
N VAL A 202 5.07 20.75 -11.87
CA VAL A 202 4.71 19.50 -11.20
C VAL A 202 3.70 18.75 -12.06
N VAL A 203 3.93 17.47 -12.26
CA VAL A 203 2.94 16.55 -12.84
C VAL A 203 2.65 15.42 -11.86
N MET A 204 1.41 14.96 -11.85
CA MET A 204 0.95 13.81 -11.08
C MET A 204 0.45 12.74 -12.01
N LEU A 205 0.98 11.53 -11.85
CA LEU A 205 0.37 10.33 -12.41
C LEU A 205 -0.35 9.59 -11.30
N TYR A 206 -1.57 9.14 -11.57
CA TYR A 206 -2.38 8.37 -10.63
C TYR A 206 -3.20 7.31 -11.34
N THR A 207 -3.59 6.27 -10.61
CA THR A 207 -4.52 5.27 -11.13
C THR A 207 -5.97 5.71 -10.92
N GLY A 208 -6.78 5.73 -11.97
CA GLY A 208 -8.23 5.83 -11.88
C GLY A 208 -8.90 4.47 -12.04
N SER A 209 -10.01 4.26 -11.34
CA SER A 209 -10.90 3.14 -11.59
C SER A 209 -12.08 3.57 -12.47
N THR A 210 -12.17 3.03 -13.68
CA THR A 210 -13.25 3.38 -14.62
C THR A 210 -14.61 2.88 -14.15
N THR A 211 -15.68 3.28 -14.85
CA THR A 211 -17.04 2.76 -14.63
C THR A 211 -17.14 1.22 -14.72
N GLU A 212 -16.28 0.58 -15.52
CA GLU A 212 -16.19 -0.87 -15.68
C GLU A 212 -15.22 -1.53 -14.69
N ASN A 213 -14.66 -0.76 -13.74
CA ASN A 213 -13.62 -1.17 -12.80
C ASN A 213 -12.29 -1.55 -13.46
N VAL A 214 -11.95 -0.93 -14.59
CA VAL A 214 -10.62 -1.04 -15.21
C VAL A 214 -9.68 -0.05 -14.54
N GLN A 215 -8.46 -0.48 -14.26
CA GLN A 215 -7.41 0.38 -13.72
C GLN A 215 -6.66 1.04 -14.89
N VAL A 216 -6.70 2.37 -14.93
CA VAL A 216 -6.08 3.17 -15.99
C VAL A 216 -5.22 4.28 -15.37
N GLN A 217 -4.17 4.72 -16.05
CA GLN A 217 -3.32 5.81 -15.52
C GLN A 217 -3.71 7.14 -16.12
N ASN A 218 -3.80 8.14 -15.25
CA ASN A 218 -4.29 9.46 -15.53
C ASN A 218 -3.24 10.50 -15.15
N LEU A 219 -3.22 11.59 -15.91
CA LEU A 219 -2.35 12.74 -15.68
C LEU A 219 -3.15 13.90 -15.07
N ALA A 220 -2.58 14.51 -14.04
CA ALA A 220 -3.05 15.77 -13.47
C ALA A 220 -1.86 16.72 -13.23
N TYR A 221 -2.16 18.01 -13.15
CA TYR A 221 -1.18 19.06 -12.85
C TYR A 221 -1.85 20.21 -12.09
N PRO A 222 -1.08 21.01 -11.33
CA PRO A 222 -1.63 22.21 -10.68
C PRO A 222 -2.29 23.15 -11.69
N ALA A 223 -3.44 23.70 -11.33
CA ALA A 223 -4.11 24.75 -12.12
C ALA A 223 -3.26 26.03 -12.19
N ASP A 224 -2.49 26.29 -11.12
CA ASP A 224 -1.55 27.39 -11.04
C ASP A 224 -0.25 26.91 -10.38
N HIS A 225 0.83 26.82 -11.17
CA HIS A 225 2.17 26.53 -10.64
C HIS A 225 2.78 27.70 -9.85
N SER A 226 2.17 28.89 -9.90
CA SER A 226 2.60 30.03 -9.10
C SER A 226 2.26 29.83 -7.62
N ASP A 227 1.11 29.20 -7.33
CA ASP A 227 0.59 28.91 -5.99
C ASP A 227 1.54 27.96 -5.21
N PRO A 228 2.15 28.41 -4.10
CA PRO A 228 3.01 27.56 -3.30
C PRO A 228 2.24 26.46 -2.54
N LEU A 229 0.91 26.56 -2.43
CA LEU A 229 0.07 25.59 -1.73
C LEU A 229 -0.55 24.54 -2.67
N LEU A 230 -0.46 24.73 -4.00
CA LEU A 230 -0.98 23.81 -5.02
C LEU A 230 -2.43 23.38 -4.74
N ILE A 231 -3.32 24.32 -4.43
CA ILE A 231 -4.68 24.02 -3.96
C ILE A 231 -5.55 23.39 -5.06
N ASN A 232 -5.46 23.93 -6.27
CA ASN A 232 -6.33 23.52 -7.38
C ASN A 232 -5.56 22.68 -8.39
N TRP A 233 -6.18 21.59 -8.84
CA TRP A 233 -5.61 20.65 -9.81
C TRP A 233 -6.50 20.52 -11.04
N VAL A 234 -5.87 20.32 -12.19
CA VAL A 234 -6.51 20.08 -13.48
C VAL A 234 -6.14 18.68 -13.94
N LYS A 235 -7.14 17.87 -14.28
CA LYS A 235 -6.95 16.58 -14.94
C LYS A 235 -6.77 16.81 -16.44
N TYR A 236 -5.79 16.14 -17.04
CA TYR A 236 -5.58 16.20 -18.48
C TYR A 236 -6.83 15.74 -19.24
N SER A 237 -7.30 16.55 -20.19
CA SER A 237 -8.55 16.29 -20.92
C SER A 237 -8.48 15.03 -21.80
N GLY A 238 -7.28 14.56 -22.14
CA GLY A 238 -7.06 13.33 -22.89
C GLY A 238 -6.88 12.07 -22.04
N ASN A 239 -7.17 12.14 -20.74
CA ASN A 239 -7.11 10.96 -19.87
C ASN A 239 -8.10 9.86 -20.31
N PRO A 240 -7.75 8.58 -20.11
CA PRO A 240 -6.50 8.09 -19.51
C PRO A 240 -5.30 8.14 -20.48
N VAL A 241 -4.09 8.35 -19.94
CA VAL A 241 -2.83 8.37 -20.72
C VAL A 241 -2.22 6.97 -20.89
N LEU A 242 -2.59 6.01 -20.04
CA LEU A 242 -2.19 4.61 -20.16
C LEU A 242 -3.36 3.70 -19.76
N VAL A 243 -3.49 2.59 -20.49
CA VAL A 243 -4.42 1.50 -20.21
C VAL A 243 -3.64 0.19 -20.03
N PRO A 244 -4.23 -0.85 -19.41
CA PRO A 244 -3.56 -2.14 -19.27
C PRO A 244 -3.06 -2.66 -20.64
N PRO A 245 -1.77 -3.00 -20.79
CA PRO A 245 -1.26 -3.52 -22.05
C PRO A 245 -1.71 -4.98 -22.26
N PRO A 246 -1.62 -5.52 -23.50
CA PRO A 246 -1.95 -6.91 -23.77
C PRO A 246 -1.22 -7.88 -22.82
N GLY A 247 -1.96 -8.82 -22.24
CA GLY A 247 -1.43 -9.80 -21.28
C GLY A 247 -1.52 -9.37 -19.81
N ILE A 248 -1.89 -8.12 -19.54
CA ILE A 248 -2.17 -7.60 -18.19
C ILE A 248 -3.69 -7.48 -18.01
N LEU A 249 -4.20 -7.91 -16.85
CA LEU A 249 -5.62 -7.87 -16.55
C LEU A 249 -6.07 -6.48 -16.11
N ASP A 250 -7.34 -6.16 -16.35
CA ASP A 250 -7.97 -4.86 -16.03
C ASP A 250 -7.80 -4.41 -14.57
N LYS A 251 -7.59 -5.35 -13.65
CA LYS A 251 -7.46 -5.11 -12.21
C LYS A 251 -6.03 -5.32 -11.68
N ASP A 252 -5.05 -5.45 -12.56
CA ASP A 252 -3.65 -5.73 -12.22
C ASP A 252 -2.71 -4.67 -12.83
N PHE A 253 -3.10 -3.39 -12.88
CA PHE A 253 -2.31 -2.31 -13.50
C PHE A 253 -2.46 -0.99 -12.73
N ARG A 254 -1.65 -0.76 -11.70
CA ARG A 254 -1.81 0.41 -10.81
C ARG A 254 -0.53 0.93 -10.17
N ASP A 255 -0.67 2.12 -9.58
CA ASP A 255 0.27 2.81 -8.72
C ASP A 255 1.55 3.28 -9.44
N PRO A 256 1.43 4.20 -10.43
CA PRO A 256 2.58 4.71 -11.17
C PRO A 256 3.58 5.41 -10.24
N THR A 257 4.86 5.19 -10.48
CA THR A 257 5.96 5.77 -9.69
C THR A 257 6.22 7.24 -10.03
N THR A 258 7.02 7.90 -9.19
CA THR A 258 7.72 9.11 -9.62
C THR A 258 8.59 8.76 -10.82
N ALA A 259 8.63 9.64 -11.82
CA ALA A 259 9.43 9.42 -13.01
C ALA A 259 10.90 9.80 -12.78
N TRP A 260 11.80 9.17 -13.54
CA TRP A 260 13.21 9.54 -13.59
C TRP A 260 13.62 9.89 -15.02
N LEU A 261 14.52 10.87 -15.17
CA LEU A 261 15.03 11.30 -16.46
C LEU A 261 16.22 10.41 -16.87
N THR A 262 16.17 9.86 -18.07
CA THR A 262 17.24 9.04 -18.65
C THR A 262 18.32 9.91 -19.30
N SER A 263 19.50 9.34 -19.53
CA SER A 263 20.60 9.98 -20.27
C SER A 263 20.25 10.31 -21.72
N GLU A 264 19.22 9.67 -22.29
CA GLU A 264 18.68 9.97 -23.62
C GLU A 264 17.67 11.14 -23.62
N GLY A 265 17.40 11.74 -22.46
CA GLY A 265 16.46 12.85 -22.32
C GLY A 265 14.98 12.43 -22.42
N LYS A 266 14.68 11.14 -22.18
CA LYS A 266 13.31 10.66 -21.99
C LYS A 266 13.03 10.52 -20.49
N TRP A 267 11.79 10.70 -20.08
CA TRP A 267 11.31 10.29 -18.76
C TRP A 267 10.95 8.82 -18.77
N ARG A 268 11.14 8.17 -17.63
CA ARG A 268 10.76 6.78 -17.41
C ARG A 268 9.95 6.63 -16.13
N ILE A 269 8.93 5.78 -16.18
CA ILE A 269 8.14 5.38 -15.02
C ILE A 269 8.09 3.86 -14.92
N THR A 270 7.74 3.37 -13.74
CA THR A 270 7.32 1.98 -13.58
C THR A 270 5.92 1.87 -12.98
N ILE A 271 5.24 0.76 -13.26
CA ILE A 271 3.87 0.46 -12.78
C ILE A 271 3.85 -0.98 -12.29
N GLY A 272 3.30 -1.17 -11.09
CA GLY A 272 3.16 -2.49 -10.49
C GLY A 272 2.08 -3.34 -11.18
N SER A 273 2.38 -4.62 -11.37
CA SER A 273 1.48 -5.57 -12.02
C SER A 273 1.81 -7.01 -11.63
N LYS A 274 1.15 -7.98 -12.26
CA LYS A 274 1.50 -9.40 -12.19
C LYS A 274 1.18 -10.12 -13.50
N ILE A 275 1.91 -11.21 -13.74
CA ILE A 275 1.55 -12.25 -14.71
C ILE A 275 1.39 -13.56 -13.95
N ASN A 276 0.18 -14.12 -13.92
CA ASN A 276 -0.18 -15.24 -13.05
C ASN A 276 0.12 -14.95 -11.57
N LYS A 277 1.12 -15.61 -10.98
CA LYS A 277 1.60 -15.39 -9.61
C LYS A 277 2.98 -14.72 -9.54
N THR A 278 3.52 -14.29 -10.67
CA THR A 278 4.79 -13.56 -10.75
C THR A 278 4.48 -12.06 -10.68
N GLY A 279 4.94 -11.41 -9.61
CA GLY A 279 4.85 -9.95 -9.52
C GLY A 279 5.87 -9.30 -10.43
N ILE A 280 5.48 -8.21 -11.08
CA ILE A 280 6.30 -7.53 -12.08
C ILE A 280 6.21 -6.01 -11.94
N ALA A 281 7.21 -5.33 -12.47
CA ALA A 281 7.25 -3.88 -12.62
C ALA A 281 7.40 -3.52 -14.10
N LEU A 282 6.31 -3.09 -14.74
CA LEU A 282 6.29 -2.65 -16.15
C LEU A 282 7.07 -1.34 -16.30
N VAL A 283 7.67 -1.07 -17.46
CA VAL A 283 8.48 0.14 -17.68
C VAL A 283 8.02 0.89 -18.91
N TYR A 284 7.81 2.19 -18.77
CA TYR A 284 7.39 3.05 -19.88
C TYR A 284 8.31 4.25 -20.03
N ASP A 285 8.67 4.56 -21.27
CA ASP A 285 9.32 5.82 -21.64
C ASP A 285 8.28 6.86 -22.08
N THR A 286 8.52 8.12 -21.80
CA THR A 286 7.74 9.26 -22.29
C THR A 286 8.63 10.49 -22.50
N LYS A 287 8.20 11.43 -23.34
CA LYS A 287 8.84 12.75 -23.46
C LYS A 287 7.98 13.88 -22.91
N ASP A 288 6.68 13.65 -22.75
CA ASP A 288 5.69 14.69 -22.49
C ASP A 288 4.63 14.29 -21.44
N PHE A 289 4.76 13.10 -20.86
CA PHE A 289 3.81 12.52 -19.90
C PHE A 289 2.41 12.24 -20.47
N ILE A 290 2.21 12.41 -21.78
CA ILE A 290 0.95 12.16 -22.48
C ILE A 290 1.06 10.88 -23.30
N TYR A 291 2.17 10.69 -24.02
CA TYR A 291 2.43 9.51 -24.83
C TYR A 291 3.50 8.64 -24.19
N TYR A 292 3.20 7.36 -24.06
CA TYR A 292 4.08 6.38 -23.42
C TYR A 292 4.41 5.24 -24.37
N GLU A 293 5.68 4.86 -24.36
CA GLU A 293 6.23 3.70 -25.07
C GLU A 293 6.53 2.61 -24.03
N LEU A 294 5.83 1.47 -24.09
CA LEU A 294 6.14 0.31 -23.27
C LEU A 294 7.47 -0.28 -23.73
N LEU A 295 8.41 -0.47 -22.80
CA LEU A 295 9.68 -1.14 -23.09
C LEU A 295 9.47 -2.65 -23.22
N ASP A 296 10.30 -3.28 -24.05
CA ASP A 296 10.39 -4.73 -24.08
C ASP A 296 10.90 -5.27 -22.73
N GLY A 297 10.14 -6.20 -22.14
CA GLY A 297 10.46 -6.78 -20.83
C GLY A 297 9.88 -5.98 -19.66
N VAL A 298 10.54 -6.08 -18.50
CA VAL A 298 10.11 -5.48 -17.22
C VAL A 298 11.34 -4.98 -16.47
N LEU A 299 11.14 -4.03 -15.54
CA LEU A 299 12.21 -3.56 -14.65
C LEU A 299 12.76 -4.74 -13.84
N HIS A 300 11.86 -5.51 -13.25
CA HIS A 300 12.15 -6.72 -12.49
C HIS A 300 10.91 -7.59 -12.35
N ALA A 301 11.11 -8.87 -12.04
CA ALA A 301 10.04 -9.84 -11.80
C ALA A 301 10.45 -10.89 -10.77
N VAL A 302 9.56 -11.24 -9.85
CA VAL A 302 9.80 -12.29 -8.84
C VAL A 302 8.64 -13.29 -8.82
N PRO A 303 8.89 -14.59 -9.08
CA PRO A 303 7.84 -15.62 -9.04
C PRO A 303 7.26 -15.80 -7.64
N GLY A 304 5.95 -16.03 -7.56
CA GLY A 304 5.26 -16.41 -6.32
C GLY A 304 4.87 -15.25 -5.41
N THR A 305 5.19 -14.01 -5.76
CA THR A 305 4.89 -12.82 -4.93
C THR A 305 3.48 -12.27 -5.15
N GLY A 306 2.78 -12.68 -6.20
CA GLY A 306 1.46 -12.13 -6.53
C GLY A 306 1.52 -10.70 -7.05
N MET A 307 0.49 -9.90 -6.79
CA MET A 307 0.38 -8.52 -7.30
C MET A 307 1.39 -7.60 -6.60
N TRP A 308 2.16 -6.87 -7.39
CA TRP A 308 2.98 -5.77 -6.89
C TRP A 308 2.18 -4.47 -6.94
N GLU A 309 1.87 -3.92 -5.77
CA GLU A 309 1.30 -2.61 -5.58
C GLU A 309 2.39 -1.60 -5.22
N CYS A 310 2.10 -0.32 -5.38
CA CYS A 310 2.91 0.80 -4.88
C CYS A 310 4.42 0.58 -5.07
N VAL A 311 4.80 0.19 -6.30
CA VAL A 311 6.21 0.04 -6.65
C VAL A 311 6.90 1.38 -6.41
N ASP A 312 8.14 1.35 -5.91
CA ASP A 312 8.98 2.52 -5.80
C ASP A 312 10.39 2.17 -6.30
N PHE A 313 11.00 3.10 -7.04
CA PHE A 313 12.28 2.90 -7.67
C PHE A 313 13.13 4.15 -7.53
N PHE A 314 14.25 4.05 -6.83
CA PHE A 314 15.08 5.20 -6.53
C PHE A 314 16.55 4.86 -6.27
N PRO A 315 17.46 5.83 -6.50
CA PRO A 315 18.88 5.67 -6.22
C PRO A 315 19.23 5.95 -4.75
N VAL A 316 20.30 5.30 -4.29
CA VAL A 316 20.98 5.55 -3.01
C VAL A 316 22.49 5.67 -3.23
N SER A 317 23.15 6.54 -2.47
CA SER A 317 24.58 6.77 -2.59
C SER A 317 25.39 5.70 -1.84
N LYS A 318 26.47 5.23 -2.46
CA LYS A 318 27.45 4.36 -1.79
C LYS A 318 28.49 5.14 -0.97
N THR A 319 28.59 6.46 -1.17
CA THR A 319 29.65 7.29 -0.55
C THR A 319 29.08 8.36 0.36
N GLU A 320 28.05 9.06 -0.10
CA GLU A 320 27.44 10.19 0.60
C GLU A 320 26.40 9.74 1.64
N GLU A 321 26.14 10.59 2.63
CA GLU A 321 25.08 10.40 3.64
C GLU A 321 23.79 11.14 3.30
N ASN A 322 23.71 11.67 2.08
CA ASN A 322 22.56 12.38 1.54
C ASN A 322 21.66 11.44 0.73
N GLY A 323 20.41 11.82 0.61
CA GLY A 323 19.53 11.27 -0.41
C GLY A 323 19.96 11.69 -1.81
N LEU A 324 19.49 10.97 -2.81
CA LEU A 324 19.72 11.30 -4.21
C LEU A 324 18.41 11.62 -4.91
N ASP A 325 18.46 12.59 -5.83
CA ASP A 325 17.39 12.81 -6.81
C ASP A 325 17.11 11.52 -7.59
N THR A 326 15.85 11.29 -7.93
CA THR A 326 15.40 10.03 -8.54
C THR A 326 16.07 9.74 -9.88
N SER A 327 16.58 10.75 -10.58
CA SER A 327 17.26 10.60 -11.88
C SER A 327 18.77 10.34 -11.77
N VAL A 328 19.33 10.27 -10.55
CA VAL A 328 20.78 10.05 -10.38
C VAL A 328 21.14 8.59 -10.68
N ASN A 329 22.06 8.39 -11.62
CA ASN A 329 22.61 7.08 -11.95
C ASN A 329 24.15 7.17 -12.11
N GLY A 330 24.88 6.09 -11.85
CA GLY A 330 26.34 6.07 -12.00
C GLY A 330 27.08 5.03 -11.14
N PRO A 331 28.42 4.99 -11.24
CA PRO A 331 29.24 3.95 -10.61
C PRO A 331 29.23 3.99 -9.08
N SER A 332 28.91 5.14 -8.47
CA SER A 332 28.81 5.32 -7.00
C SER A 332 27.39 5.15 -6.46
N VAL A 333 26.46 4.66 -7.28
CA VAL A 333 25.03 4.58 -6.97
C VAL A 333 24.58 3.12 -6.94
N LYS A 334 23.64 2.81 -6.05
CA LYS A 334 22.80 1.60 -6.10
C LYS A 334 21.36 2.03 -6.27
N HIS A 335 20.51 1.13 -6.77
CA HIS A 335 19.08 1.39 -6.91
C HIS A 335 18.29 0.43 -6.04
N VAL A 336 17.24 0.96 -5.43
CA VAL A 336 16.29 0.23 -4.62
C VAL A 336 15.05 -0.01 -5.47
N VAL A 337 14.61 -1.26 -5.57
CA VAL A 337 13.25 -1.61 -6.01
C VAL A 337 12.47 -1.99 -4.76
N LYS A 338 11.32 -1.35 -4.55
CA LYS A 338 10.36 -1.70 -3.52
C LYS A 338 9.01 -2.04 -4.15
N ALA A 339 8.31 -3.01 -3.57
CA ALA A 339 6.91 -3.30 -3.87
C ALA A 339 6.12 -3.56 -2.58
N SER A 340 4.86 -3.16 -2.58
CA SER A 340 3.85 -3.58 -1.61
C SER A 340 3.17 -4.84 -2.12
N LEU A 341 3.23 -5.95 -1.38
CA LEU A 341 2.63 -7.21 -1.84
C LEU A 341 1.18 -7.34 -1.39
N ASP A 342 0.26 -7.36 -2.36
CA ASP A 342 -1.20 -7.46 -2.13
C ASP A 342 -1.57 -8.73 -1.35
N ASP A 343 -0.87 -9.83 -1.64
CA ASP A 343 -1.13 -11.17 -1.09
C ASP A 343 -0.82 -11.26 0.42
N ASP A 344 0.18 -10.53 0.94
CA ASP A 344 0.62 -10.64 2.35
C ASP A 344 0.56 -9.33 3.17
N ARG A 345 0.28 -8.20 2.50
CA ARG A 345 0.15 -6.86 3.09
C ARG A 345 1.43 -6.35 3.78
N HIS A 346 2.60 -6.62 3.18
CA HIS A 346 3.86 -6.01 3.60
C HIS A 346 4.62 -5.34 2.45
N ASP A 347 5.50 -4.41 2.84
CA ASP A 347 6.38 -3.69 1.94
C ASP A 347 7.79 -4.28 1.97
N TYR A 348 8.22 -4.80 0.82
CA TYR A 348 9.54 -5.39 0.64
C TYR A 348 10.38 -4.53 -0.29
N TYR A 349 11.67 -4.47 -0.01
CA TYR A 349 12.64 -3.85 -0.91
C TYR A 349 13.83 -4.76 -1.13
N SER A 350 14.52 -4.52 -2.23
CA SER A 350 15.84 -5.09 -2.48
C SER A 350 16.73 -4.05 -3.15
N ILE A 351 18.04 -4.22 -2.97
CA ILE A 351 19.08 -3.29 -3.43
C ILE A 351 19.83 -3.96 -4.58
N GLY A 352 20.12 -3.19 -5.62
CA GLY A 352 20.68 -3.74 -6.83
C GLY A 352 21.25 -2.68 -7.77
N THR A 353 21.49 -3.10 -9.00
CA THR A 353 22.11 -2.29 -10.03
C THR A 353 21.13 -2.07 -11.18
N TYR A 354 20.95 -0.81 -11.57
CA TYR A 354 20.08 -0.43 -12.67
C TYR A 354 20.85 -0.33 -13.98
N HIS A 355 20.29 -0.93 -15.03
CA HIS A 355 20.80 -0.89 -16.38
C HIS A 355 19.86 -0.06 -17.25
N GLU A 356 20.20 1.22 -17.42
CA GLU A 356 19.30 2.19 -18.06
C GLU A 356 18.98 1.84 -19.51
N LYS A 357 19.96 1.33 -20.28
CA LYS A 357 19.79 1.08 -21.72
C LYS A 357 18.65 0.11 -22.04
N ASN A 358 18.45 -0.92 -21.22
CA ASN A 358 17.40 -1.91 -21.41
C ASN A 358 16.27 -1.80 -20.37
N GLY A 359 16.34 -0.80 -19.48
CA GLY A 359 15.33 -0.57 -18.44
C GLY A 359 15.25 -1.66 -17.37
N THR A 360 16.27 -2.51 -17.22
CA THR A 360 16.27 -3.63 -16.25
C THR A 360 17.02 -3.30 -14.97
N TRP A 361 16.66 -3.96 -13.88
CA TRP A 361 17.35 -3.91 -12.60
C TRP A 361 17.74 -5.33 -12.17
N ILE A 362 18.91 -5.47 -11.55
CA ILE A 362 19.42 -6.76 -11.09
C ILE A 362 19.69 -6.66 -9.58
N PRO A 363 19.11 -7.54 -8.73
CA PRO A 363 19.36 -7.55 -7.30
C PRO A 363 20.81 -7.91 -7.00
N ASP A 364 21.38 -7.29 -5.96
CA ASP A 364 22.73 -7.65 -5.48
C ASP A 364 22.73 -9.04 -4.80
N GLU A 365 21.64 -9.42 -4.14
CA GLU A 365 21.46 -10.76 -3.53
C GLU A 365 20.08 -11.33 -3.90
N PRO A 366 20.00 -12.23 -4.90
CA PRO A 366 18.74 -12.83 -5.35
C PRO A 366 17.99 -13.64 -4.29
N LYS A 367 18.65 -14.08 -3.20
CA LYS A 367 17.96 -14.82 -2.12
C LYS A 367 17.13 -13.94 -1.20
N ILE A 368 17.35 -12.62 -1.23
CA ILE A 368 16.56 -11.62 -0.49
C ILE A 368 16.01 -10.57 -1.46
N ASP A 369 15.47 -11.05 -2.58
CA ASP A 369 14.83 -10.24 -3.60
C ASP A 369 13.52 -9.59 -3.11
N VAL A 370 12.95 -8.70 -3.93
CA VAL A 370 11.68 -8.02 -3.68
C VAL A 370 10.58 -9.06 -3.41
N GLY A 371 9.96 -8.96 -2.24
CA GLY A 371 8.89 -9.86 -1.80
C GLY A 371 9.32 -11.09 -1.01
N ILE A 372 10.63 -11.39 -0.97
CA ILE A 372 11.17 -12.58 -0.29
C ILE A 372 12.36 -12.26 0.63
N GLY A 373 12.64 -10.97 0.84
CA GLY A 373 13.80 -10.48 1.57
C GLY A 373 13.46 -9.45 2.64
N LEU A 374 14.14 -8.31 2.55
CA LEU A 374 14.07 -7.24 3.54
C LEU A 374 12.77 -6.45 3.43
N ARG A 375 12.30 -5.93 4.57
CA ARG A 375 11.15 -5.04 4.67
C ARG A 375 11.57 -3.69 5.21
N TYR A 376 10.83 -2.64 4.89
CA TYR A 376 11.02 -1.35 5.56
C TYR A 376 10.67 -1.44 7.04
N ASP A 377 9.58 -2.13 7.35
CA ASP A 377 9.08 -2.30 8.71
C ASP A 377 8.50 -3.70 8.84
N TYR A 378 8.68 -4.32 10.01
CA TYR A 378 8.22 -5.67 10.29
C TYR A 378 6.87 -5.69 11.05
N GLY A 379 6.29 -4.51 11.32
CA GLY A 379 4.95 -4.34 11.89
C GLY A 379 3.87 -4.08 10.84
N ILE A 380 2.86 -3.29 11.22
CA ILE A 380 1.79 -2.84 10.32
C ILE A 380 2.30 -1.61 9.56
N TYR A 381 2.69 -1.83 8.30
CA TYR A 381 3.27 -0.79 7.46
C TYR A 381 3.10 -1.18 5.98
N TYR A 382 2.42 -0.34 5.21
CA TYR A 382 2.06 -0.68 3.83
C TYR A 382 2.03 0.55 2.91
N ALA A 383 1.96 0.30 1.60
CA ALA A 383 1.83 1.29 0.54
C ALA A 383 2.88 2.42 0.59
N ALA A 384 4.06 2.13 1.12
CA ALA A 384 5.06 3.14 1.41
C ALA A 384 5.62 3.77 0.14
N LYS A 385 5.90 5.07 0.20
CA LYS A 385 6.37 5.85 -0.94
C LYS A 385 7.41 6.85 -0.50
N THR A 386 8.47 6.98 -1.29
CA THR A 386 9.52 7.95 -1.04
C THR A 386 9.42 9.17 -1.92
N PHE A 387 10.02 10.28 -1.49
CA PHE A 387 10.36 11.40 -2.37
C PHE A 387 11.74 11.95 -2.02
N TYR A 388 12.34 12.64 -2.98
CA TYR A 388 13.57 13.39 -2.75
C TYR A 388 13.22 14.80 -2.24
N ASP A 389 13.71 15.13 -1.05
CA ASP A 389 13.68 16.46 -0.47
C ASP A 389 14.93 17.22 -0.90
N GLN A 390 14.80 18.01 -1.96
CA GLN A 390 15.87 18.84 -2.49
C GLN A 390 16.25 20.03 -1.59
N ASN A 391 15.44 20.36 -0.58
CA ASN A 391 15.77 21.43 0.37
C ASN A 391 16.78 20.98 1.42
N LYS A 392 16.72 19.69 1.83
CA LYS A 392 17.67 19.11 2.80
C LYS A 392 18.53 17.98 2.23
N ASN A 393 18.50 17.76 0.92
CA ASN A 393 19.24 16.72 0.21
C ASN A 393 19.07 15.33 0.83
N ARG A 394 17.83 14.93 1.09
CA ARG A 394 17.52 13.65 1.76
C ARG A 394 16.35 12.95 1.08
N ARG A 395 16.30 11.62 1.17
CA ARG A 395 15.14 10.85 0.72
C ARG A 395 14.24 10.58 1.92
N VAL A 396 12.98 10.95 1.81
CA VAL A 396 11.99 10.82 2.89
C VAL A 396 10.96 9.76 2.50
N LEU A 397 10.69 8.85 3.43
CA LEU A 397 9.75 7.74 3.32
C LEU A 397 8.48 8.06 4.12
N TRP A 398 7.34 7.86 3.47
CA TRP A 398 6.03 7.75 4.08
C TRP A 398 5.54 6.31 4.05
N GLY A 399 4.68 5.93 4.98
CA GLY A 399 4.00 4.63 4.95
C GLY A 399 2.77 4.60 5.83
N TRP A 400 1.74 3.97 5.30
CA TRP A 400 0.43 3.84 5.92
C TRP A 400 0.47 2.77 7.01
N ILE A 401 -0.10 3.11 8.17
CA ILE A 401 -0.32 2.19 9.30
C ILE A 401 -1.84 1.98 9.41
N GLY A 402 -2.29 0.82 8.97
CA GLY A 402 -3.68 0.39 9.11
C GLY A 402 -4.07 0.11 10.55
N GLU A 403 -5.37 0.19 10.83
CA GLU A 403 -5.91 -0.13 12.15
C GLU A 403 -5.72 -1.62 12.51
N SER A 404 -5.58 -1.88 13.81
CA SER A 404 -5.50 -3.23 14.38
C SER A 404 -6.69 -3.59 15.27
N ASP A 405 -7.64 -2.67 15.43
CA ASP A 405 -8.93 -2.96 16.04
C ASP A 405 -9.91 -3.50 14.98
N SER A 406 -11.21 -3.32 15.19
CA SER A 406 -12.25 -3.88 14.30
C SER A 406 -12.91 -2.78 13.51
N GLU A 407 -13.34 -3.07 12.28
CA GLU A 407 -14.09 -2.13 11.44
C GLU A 407 -15.32 -1.52 12.16
N ALA A 408 -16.01 -2.29 13.00
CA ALA A 408 -17.11 -1.78 13.82
C ALA A 408 -16.66 -0.67 14.80
N ALA A 409 -15.43 -0.79 15.35
CA ALA A 409 -14.83 0.23 16.19
C ALA A 409 -14.35 1.43 15.37
N ASP A 410 -13.85 1.22 14.15
CA ASP A 410 -13.52 2.29 13.19
C ASP A 410 -14.74 3.16 12.88
N MET A 411 -15.87 2.51 12.56
CA MET A 411 -17.13 3.19 12.34
C MET A 411 -17.65 3.91 13.60
N GLN A 412 -17.42 3.34 14.79
CA GLN A 412 -17.82 3.97 16.06
C GLN A 412 -16.95 5.18 16.43
N LYS A 413 -15.62 5.12 16.23
CA LYS A 413 -14.69 6.22 16.48
C LYS A 413 -14.70 7.27 15.37
N GLY A 414 -15.22 6.91 14.19
CA GLY A 414 -15.43 7.79 13.05
C GLY A 414 -14.17 8.12 12.26
N TRP A 415 -13.10 7.35 12.41
CA TRP A 415 -11.87 7.47 11.64
C TRP A 415 -11.11 6.14 11.60
N ALA A 416 -10.23 5.98 10.62
CA ALA A 416 -9.37 4.80 10.52
C ALA A 416 -8.03 5.16 9.89
N SER A 417 -6.97 4.59 10.48
CA SER A 417 -5.58 4.62 10.08
C SER A 417 -4.84 5.93 10.30
N VAL A 418 -3.50 5.81 10.32
CA VAL A 418 -2.57 6.93 10.42
C VAL A 418 -1.40 6.75 9.44
N GLN A 419 -0.63 7.80 9.22
CA GLN A 419 0.69 7.67 8.60
C GLN A 419 1.76 7.53 9.67
N SER A 420 2.80 6.74 9.38
CA SER A 420 4.04 6.78 10.13
C SER A 420 4.66 8.19 10.14
N ILE A 421 5.44 8.50 11.18
CA ILE A 421 6.33 9.68 11.12
C ILE A 421 7.28 9.53 9.94
N PRO A 422 7.42 10.54 9.07
CA PRO A 422 8.32 10.46 7.93
C PRO A 422 9.74 10.09 8.35
N ARG A 423 10.38 9.23 7.57
CA ARG A 423 11.72 8.70 7.90
C ARG A 423 12.71 9.04 6.79
N THR A 424 13.93 9.45 7.12
CA THR A 424 15.02 9.48 6.15
C THR A 424 15.44 8.05 5.79
N ILE A 425 15.73 7.79 4.52
CA ILE A 425 16.31 6.52 4.04
C ILE A 425 17.74 6.76 3.55
N LEU A 426 18.67 5.90 4.00
CA LEU A 426 20.05 5.87 3.52
C LEU A 426 20.52 4.44 3.28
N PHE A 427 21.52 4.27 2.43
CA PHE A 427 22.23 3.00 2.27
C PHE A 427 23.15 2.76 3.47
N ASP A 428 23.09 1.58 4.10
CA ASP A 428 24.03 1.23 5.15
C ASP A 428 25.41 0.95 4.54
N LYS A 429 26.30 1.95 4.56
CA LYS A 429 27.67 1.83 4.07
C LYS A 429 28.53 0.86 4.92
N LYS A 430 28.13 0.53 6.15
CA LYS A 430 28.89 -0.37 7.03
C LYS A 430 28.73 -1.83 6.62
N THR A 431 27.51 -2.24 6.33
CA THR A 431 27.22 -3.62 5.91
C THR A 431 27.09 -3.78 4.40
N GLY A 432 26.61 -2.74 3.71
CA GLY A 432 26.36 -2.74 2.27
C GLY A 432 25.14 -3.55 1.83
N THR A 433 24.28 -3.98 2.76
CA THR A 433 23.22 -4.98 2.47
C THR A 433 21.79 -4.49 2.72
N HIS A 434 21.60 -3.36 3.41
CA HIS A 434 20.28 -2.90 3.80
C HIS A 434 20.19 -1.37 3.87
N LEU A 435 18.98 -0.87 4.05
CA LEU A 435 18.68 0.53 4.23
C LEU A 435 18.57 0.89 5.72
N LEU A 436 19.09 2.06 6.08
CA LEU A 436 18.89 2.68 7.38
C LEU A 436 17.71 3.63 7.30
N GLN A 437 16.84 3.56 8.32
CA GLN A 437 15.72 4.46 8.49
C GLN A 437 15.86 5.21 9.81
N TRP A 438 15.52 6.49 9.81
CA TRP A 438 15.44 7.30 11.02
C TRP A 438 14.33 8.34 10.89
N PRO A 439 13.51 8.60 11.93
CA PRO A 439 12.55 9.70 11.88
C PRO A 439 13.23 11.01 11.48
N VAL A 440 12.57 11.81 10.63
CA VAL A 440 13.08 13.11 10.23
C VAL A 440 13.40 13.97 11.46
N GLU A 441 14.51 14.72 11.41
CA GLU A 441 15.02 15.51 12.54
C GLU A 441 14.00 16.53 13.08
N GLU A 442 13.04 16.96 12.27
CA GLU A 442 12.02 17.90 12.70
C GLU A 442 11.16 17.38 13.85
N ILE A 443 11.03 16.06 14.02
CA ILE A 443 10.34 15.47 15.17
C ILE A 443 11.02 15.82 16.52
N GLU A 444 12.31 16.21 16.49
CA GLU A 444 13.02 16.66 17.69
C GLU A 444 12.38 17.92 18.29
N SER A 445 11.71 18.76 17.48
CA SER A 445 11.09 20.01 17.94
C SER A 445 9.91 19.80 18.90
N LEU A 446 9.31 18.61 18.91
CA LEU A 446 8.21 18.27 19.81
C LEU A 446 8.67 17.88 21.23
N ARG A 447 9.97 17.77 21.47
CA ARG A 447 10.51 17.36 22.77
C ARG A 447 10.37 18.49 23.79
N LEU A 448 9.61 18.24 24.85
CA LEU A 448 9.37 19.20 25.93
C LEU A 448 10.32 19.00 27.12
N LYS A 449 10.46 17.76 27.59
CA LYS A 449 11.24 17.40 28.77
C LYS A 449 11.98 16.08 28.52
N SER A 450 13.22 15.99 29.00
CA SER A 450 14.02 14.76 28.97
C SER A 450 14.18 14.17 30.38
N TYR A 451 14.32 12.84 30.41
CA TYR A 451 14.71 12.07 31.58
C TYR A 451 15.85 11.15 31.15
N GLU A 452 16.95 11.15 31.91
CA GLU A 452 18.10 10.29 31.64
C GLU A 452 18.30 9.31 32.80
N PHE A 453 18.34 8.02 32.45
CA PHE A 453 18.57 6.94 33.40
C PHE A 453 19.89 6.26 33.05
N ASN A 454 20.95 6.60 33.78
CA ASN A 454 22.30 6.13 33.50
C ASN A 454 22.62 4.84 34.26
N GLN A 455 23.23 3.88 33.57
CA GLN A 455 23.72 2.61 34.14
C GLN A 455 22.65 1.84 34.93
N VAL A 456 21.41 1.84 34.44
CA VAL A 456 20.31 1.06 35.02
C VAL A 456 20.66 -0.43 34.96
N LYS A 457 20.80 -1.06 36.14
CA LYS A 457 21.06 -2.49 36.22
C LYS A 457 19.74 -3.24 36.05
N VAL A 458 19.65 -4.01 34.97
CA VAL A 458 18.51 -4.90 34.69
C VAL A 458 18.97 -6.34 34.93
N GLN A 459 18.44 -6.97 35.96
CA GLN A 459 18.71 -8.39 36.24
C GLN A 459 17.83 -9.29 35.35
N ALA A 460 18.30 -10.52 35.10
CA ALA A 460 17.52 -11.50 34.37
C ALA A 460 16.14 -11.70 35.01
N GLY A 461 15.07 -11.58 34.22
CA GLY A 461 13.69 -11.71 34.67
C GLY A 461 13.15 -10.53 35.50
N SER A 462 13.92 -9.45 35.67
CA SER A 462 13.47 -8.28 36.45
C SER A 462 12.68 -7.28 35.60
N VAL A 463 11.88 -6.47 36.29
CA VAL A 463 11.20 -5.29 35.74
C VAL A 463 11.71 -4.07 36.49
N VAL A 464 12.17 -3.06 35.76
CA VAL A 464 12.62 -1.79 36.34
C VAL A 464 11.63 -0.71 35.92
N PRO A 465 10.82 -0.16 36.84
CA PRO A 465 9.95 0.96 36.53
C PRO A 465 10.80 2.21 36.29
N LEU A 466 10.50 2.94 35.22
CA LEU A 466 11.07 4.25 34.93
C LEU A 466 9.98 5.30 35.09
N ASP A 467 10.14 6.18 36.08
CA ASP A 467 9.18 7.25 36.31
C ASP A 467 9.48 8.43 35.38
N VAL A 468 8.61 8.59 34.37
CA VAL A 468 8.66 9.67 33.38
C VAL A 468 7.41 10.55 33.43
N GLY A 469 6.50 10.30 34.38
CA GLY A 469 5.14 10.84 34.37
C GLY A 469 4.25 10.18 33.29
N PRO A 470 3.35 10.94 32.62
CA PRO A 470 2.51 10.40 31.55
C PRO A 470 3.34 9.80 30.40
N ALA A 471 3.06 8.54 30.06
CA ALA A 471 3.87 7.76 29.12
C ALA A 471 3.17 7.46 27.78
N THR A 472 2.14 8.23 27.41
CA THR A 472 1.35 8.01 26.19
C THR A 472 1.91 8.73 24.96
N GLN A 473 2.78 9.73 25.17
CA GLN A 473 3.43 10.53 24.12
C GLN A 473 4.90 10.71 24.48
N VAL A 474 5.74 9.77 24.09
CA VAL A 474 7.16 9.75 24.46
C VAL A 474 8.04 9.35 23.28
N ARG A 475 9.26 9.88 23.25
CA ARG A 475 10.36 9.30 22.49
C ARG A 475 11.30 8.62 23.48
N LEU A 476 11.45 7.31 23.34
CA LEU A 476 12.38 6.53 24.15
C LEU A 476 13.60 6.16 23.29
N PHE A 477 14.79 6.38 23.82
CA PHE A 477 16.04 5.90 23.25
C PHE A 477 16.73 5.01 24.29
N VAL A 478 17.11 3.80 23.89
CA VAL A 478 17.74 2.82 24.79
C VAL A 478 19.05 2.36 24.16
N MET A 479 20.14 2.48 24.93
CA MET A 479 21.45 1.96 24.57
C MET A 479 21.82 0.86 25.56
N TYR A 480 22.04 -0.36 25.06
CA TYR A 480 22.44 -1.49 25.88
C TYR A 480 23.96 -1.61 25.95
N LEU A 481 24.49 -1.77 27.16
CA LEU A 481 25.88 -2.13 27.40
C LEU A 481 25.90 -3.54 28.00
N CYS A 482 26.39 -4.51 27.24
CA CYS A 482 26.54 -5.87 27.75
C CYS A 482 27.79 -5.94 28.64
N VAL A 483 27.59 -6.00 29.95
CA VAL A 483 28.68 -6.21 30.90
C VAL A 483 28.80 -7.70 31.16
N SER A 484 29.71 -8.38 30.47
CA SER A 484 30.05 -9.77 30.78
C SER A 484 30.72 -9.86 32.15
N PRO A 485 30.26 -10.72 33.07
CA PRO A 485 30.97 -10.99 34.34
C PRO A 485 32.33 -11.67 34.12
N ILE A 486 32.61 -12.16 32.92
CA ILE A 486 33.80 -12.93 32.59
C ILE A 486 34.66 -12.07 31.64
N ARG A 487 35.68 -11.42 32.24
CA ARG A 487 36.77 -10.60 31.67
C ARG A 487 36.59 -9.08 31.84
N SER A 488 37.54 -8.51 32.56
CA SER A 488 37.74 -7.12 32.98
C SER A 488 38.02 -6.11 31.85
N ARG A 489 37.38 -6.22 30.69
CA ARG A 489 37.42 -5.16 29.66
C ARG A 489 36.07 -4.99 28.97
N PRO A 490 35.47 -3.78 29.00
CA PRO A 490 34.27 -3.50 28.23
C PRO A 490 34.60 -3.54 26.73
N ARG A 491 33.78 -4.25 25.95
CA ARG A 491 33.65 -4.05 24.51
C ARG A 491 32.29 -3.43 24.25
N SER A 492 32.25 -2.41 23.40
CA SER A 492 31.01 -1.92 22.80
C SER A 492 30.41 -3.04 21.95
N CYS A 493 29.17 -3.42 22.21
CA CYS A 493 28.36 -4.27 21.34
C CYS A 493 27.68 -3.42 20.28
#